data_AF-A0A3B0N988-F1
#
_entry.id   AF-A0A3B0N988-F1
#
_cell.length_a   1.000
_cell.length_b   1.000
_cell.length_c   1.000
_cell.angle_alpha   90.00
_cell.angle_beta   90.00
_cell.angle_gamma   90.00
#
_symmetry.space_group_name_H-M   'P 1'
#
loop_
_entity.id
_entity.type
_entity.pdbx_description
1 polymer ?
#
loop_
_entity_poly.entity_id
_entity_poly.type
_entity_poly.pdbx_seq_one_letter_code
_entity_poly.pdbx_strand_id
1 'polypeptide(L)'
;MMIKIFLLILAFNFGIATDELECVGYSLDSNIRDTRIRSLKKINLLVVKVSDPKKYVLGTVKIGNLVEDGDCKYKSRHVVVDTSKPQKIVRVLTEYGTETKVSEYVEVSPKTYRVLEKTSFDLDLNDDYLHENAHSYFDPNHDVRVIKAKDELHDHKIGRVTINGHVIDDIPESLERIVYIWDSEEGTRHLKIDTHLKDNRIVSSKFEEDSPGSGNFIKKKTCGSILNPYGCWDEFLDWKNGASL
;
A
#
# COMPACT_ATOMS: atom_id res chain seq x y z
N MET A 1 -70.16 3.81 -33.10
CA MET A 1 -70.46 4.46 -31.80
C MET A 1 -69.64 3.76 -30.74
N MET A 2 -68.69 4.49 -30.12
CA MET A 2 -67.88 4.20 -28.91
C MET A 2 -67.04 2.90 -28.90
N ILE A 3 -65.70 2.88 -29.07
CA ILE A 3 -64.59 3.49 -28.29
C ILE A 3 -64.78 3.40 -26.78
N LYS A 4 -63.92 2.59 -26.13
CA LYS A 4 -63.39 2.63 -24.74
C LYS A 4 -63.13 1.18 -24.28
N ILE A 5 -61.99 0.72 -23.78
CA ILE A 5 -60.84 1.38 -23.15
C ILE A 5 -59.59 0.51 -23.43
N PHE A 6 -58.55 1.22 -23.85
CA PHE A 6 -57.14 0.83 -23.80
C PHE A 6 -56.77 0.35 -22.39
N LEU A 7 -56.38 -0.91 -22.23
CA LEU A 7 -55.49 -1.32 -21.14
C LEU A 7 -54.14 -1.66 -21.74
N LEU A 8 -53.47 -0.58 -22.12
CA LEU A 8 -52.05 -0.56 -22.40
C LEU A 8 -51.36 -0.69 -21.04
N ILE A 9 -51.18 -1.93 -20.58
CA ILE A 9 -50.21 -2.21 -19.53
C ILE A 9 -48.85 -1.99 -20.20
N LEU A 10 -48.42 -0.73 -20.18
CA LEU A 10 -47.02 -0.36 -20.10
C LEU A 10 -46.48 -1.14 -18.90
N ALA A 11 -46.03 -2.36 -19.14
CA ALA A 11 -44.87 -2.85 -18.43
C ALA A 11 -43.74 -1.90 -18.85
N PHE A 12 -43.64 -0.79 -18.10
CA PHE A 12 -42.37 -0.18 -17.81
C PHE A 12 -41.51 -1.33 -17.29
N ASN A 13 -40.82 -2.01 -18.20
CA ASN A 13 -39.50 -2.51 -17.91
C ASN A 13 -38.73 -1.25 -17.50
N PHE A 14 -38.78 -0.92 -16.22
CA PHE A 14 -37.63 -0.36 -15.55
C PHE A 14 -36.49 -1.27 -15.98
N GLY A 15 -35.74 -0.80 -16.98
CA GLY A 15 -34.35 -1.18 -17.08
C GLY A 15 -33.80 -0.84 -15.72
N ILE A 16 -33.69 -1.85 -14.86
CA ILE A 16 -32.68 -1.87 -13.83
C ILE A 16 -31.42 -1.83 -14.68
N ALA A 17 -31.00 -0.62 -15.06
CA ALA A 17 -29.63 -0.36 -15.42
C ALA A 17 -28.89 -0.70 -14.14
N THR A 18 -28.50 -1.96 -14.02
CA THR A 18 -27.35 -2.29 -13.22
C THR A 18 -26.28 -1.39 -13.79
N ASP A 19 -25.80 -0.42 -13.00
CA ASP A 19 -24.62 0.37 -13.30
C ASP A 19 -23.42 -0.58 -13.33
N GLU A 20 -23.39 -1.51 -14.29
CA GLU A 20 -22.27 -2.39 -14.54
C GLU A 20 -21.21 -1.53 -15.21
N LEU A 21 -20.14 -1.30 -14.47
CA LEU A 21 -18.96 -0.62 -14.98
C LEU A 21 -18.44 -1.39 -16.19
N GLU A 22 -18.19 -0.68 -17.28
CA GLU A 22 -17.59 -1.25 -18.46
C GLU A 22 -16.12 -1.61 -18.18
N CYS A 23 -15.77 -2.85 -18.47
CA CYS A 23 -14.44 -3.42 -18.23
C CYS A 23 -13.47 -3.00 -19.33
N VAL A 24 -12.40 -2.28 -18.97
CA VAL A 24 -11.44 -1.70 -19.92
C VAL A 24 -10.07 -2.35 -19.76
N GLY A 25 -9.60 -3.07 -20.78
CA GLY A 25 -8.25 -3.64 -20.79
C GLY A 25 -7.17 -2.57 -20.95
N TYR A 26 -6.02 -2.78 -20.31
CA TYR A 26 -4.85 -1.90 -20.43
C TYR A 26 -3.60 -2.71 -20.78
N SER A 27 -2.71 -2.11 -21.59
CA SER A 27 -1.40 -2.67 -21.89
C SER A 27 -0.35 -1.60 -21.69
N LEU A 28 0.61 -1.88 -20.80
CA LEU A 28 1.68 -0.96 -20.46
C LEU A 28 2.55 -0.58 -21.67
N ASP A 29 2.71 -1.52 -22.60
CA ASP A 29 3.57 -1.39 -23.79
C ASP A 29 2.82 -0.92 -25.04
N SER A 30 1.52 -0.63 -24.93
CA SER A 30 0.71 -0.18 -26.05
C SER A 30 0.88 1.32 -26.31
N ASN A 31 1.06 1.67 -27.58
CA ASN A 31 1.01 3.06 -28.04
C ASN A 31 -0.41 3.53 -28.39
N ILE A 32 -1.41 2.65 -28.28
CA ILE A 32 -2.82 2.98 -28.59
C ILE A 32 -3.37 3.84 -27.44
N ARG A 33 -3.90 5.01 -27.78
CA ARG A 33 -4.59 5.89 -26.82
C ARG A 33 -6.05 5.47 -26.71
N ASP A 34 -6.43 4.98 -25.54
CA ASP A 34 -7.82 4.74 -25.16
C ASP A 34 -8.35 5.92 -24.34
N THR A 35 -9.43 6.56 -24.77
CA THR A 35 -10.02 7.73 -24.10
C THR A 35 -10.66 7.38 -22.74
N ARG A 36 -10.93 6.09 -22.51
CA ARG A 36 -11.44 5.56 -21.23
C ARG A 36 -10.33 5.42 -20.19
N ILE A 37 -9.06 5.56 -20.58
CA ILE A 37 -7.89 5.45 -19.72
C ILE A 37 -7.23 6.82 -19.54
N ARG A 38 -6.82 7.10 -18.31
CA ARG A 38 -6.09 8.30 -17.93
C ARG A 38 -4.74 7.93 -17.31
N SER A 39 -3.69 8.50 -17.88
CA SER A 39 -2.32 8.40 -17.41
C SER A 39 -1.90 9.70 -16.73
N LEU A 40 -1.53 9.62 -15.45
CA LEU A 40 -1.01 10.73 -14.66
C LEU A 40 0.50 10.51 -14.47
N LYS A 41 1.32 11.34 -15.13
CA LYS A 41 2.78 11.24 -15.07
C LYS A 41 3.35 12.28 -14.12
N LYS A 42 4.18 11.83 -13.19
CA LYS A 42 5.07 12.64 -12.34
C LYS A 42 6.52 12.23 -12.59
N ILE A 43 7.47 12.94 -11.98
CA ILE A 43 8.89 12.53 -12.00
C ILE A 43 8.97 11.12 -11.41
N ASN A 44 9.53 10.20 -12.18
CA ASN A 44 9.75 8.79 -11.83
C ASN A 44 8.50 7.96 -11.48
N LEU A 45 7.30 8.47 -11.75
CA LEU A 45 6.05 7.78 -11.41
C LEU A 45 5.00 7.98 -12.50
N LEU A 46 4.35 6.90 -12.90
CA LEU A 46 3.18 6.91 -13.78
C LEU A 46 2.03 6.18 -13.10
N VAL A 47 0.88 6.83 -12.99
CA VAL A 47 -0.36 6.23 -12.49
C VAL A 47 -1.35 6.12 -13.63
N VAL A 48 -1.81 4.91 -13.91
CA VAL A 48 -2.80 4.61 -14.94
C VAL A 48 -4.09 4.16 -14.27
N LYS A 49 -5.18 4.83 -14.61
CA LYS A 49 -6.52 4.55 -14.10
C LYS A 49 -7.54 4.83 -15.19
N VAL A 50 -8.80 4.50 -14.96
CA VAL A 50 -9.88 4.93 -15.85
C VAL A 50 -10.13 6.44 -15.78
N SER A 51 -10.65 7.01 -16.87
CA SER A 51 -10.98 8.43 -16.96
C SER A 51 -12.27 8.79 -16.19
N ASP A 52 -13.25 7.90 -16.18
CA ASP A 52 -14.51 8.02 -15.42
C ASP A 52 -14.78 6.73 -14.59
N PRO A 53 -14.47 6.72 -13.29
CA PRO A 53 -14.65 5.54 -12.43
C PRO A 53 -16.11 5.20 -12.12
N LYS A 54 -17.08 6.05 -12.53
CA LYS A 54 -18.51 5.71 -12.43
C LYS A 54 -19.02 4.92 -13.63
N LYS A 55 -18.23 4.85 -14.71
CA LYS A 55 -18.60 4.19 -15.96
C LYS A 55 -17.67 3.05 -16.33
N TYR A 56 -16.40 3.17 -15.98
CA TYR A 56 -15.36 2.25 -16.39
C TYR A 56 -14.63 1.68 -15.19
N VAL A 57 -14.07 0.50 -15.37
CA VAL A 57 -13.11 -0.10 -14.45
C VAL A 57 -11.98 -0.73 -15.28
N LEU A 58 -10.73 -0.61 -14.80
CA LEU A 58 -9.61 -1.27 -15.48
C LEU A 58 -9.73 -2.77 -15.27
N GLY A 59 -9.76 -3.56 -16.33
CA GLY A 59 -9.82 -5.02 -16.32
C GLY A 59 -8.44 -5.66 -16.41
N THR A 60 -8.28 -6.58 -17.38
CA THR A 60 -6.99 -7.23 -17.67
C THR A 60 -5.90 -6.20 -17.95
N VAL A 61 -4.75 -6.38 -17.30
CA VAL A 61 -3.56 -5.55 -17.46
C VAL A 61 -2.43 -6.38 -18.06
N LYS A 62 -1.95 -5.98 -19.24
CA LYS A 62 -0.76 -6.57 -19.84
C LYS A 62 0.49 -5.78 -19.43
N ILE A 63 1.48 -6.51 -18.89
CA ILE A 63 2.73 -5.97 -18.34
C ILE A 63 3.88 -6.70 -19.05
N GLY A 64 4.32 -6.19 -20.20
CA GLY A 64 5.35 -6.85 -20.99
C GLY A 64 4.94 -8.26 -21.43
N ASN A 65 5.70 -9.25 -20.95
CA ASN A 65 5.46 -10.69 -21.12
C ASN A 65 4.37 -11.26 -20.20
N LEU A 66 3.90 -10.52 -19.19
CA LEU A 66 2.91 -10.99 -18.22
C LEU A 66 1.51 -10.42 -18.51
N VAL A 67 0.51 -11.16 -18.03
CA VAL A 67 -0.90 -10.76 -18.03
C VAL A 67 -1.42 -10.90 -16.61
N GLU A 68 -1.93 -9.81 -16.06
CA GLU A 68 -2.64 -9.80 -14.78
C GLU A 68 -4.14 -9.73 -15.08
N ASP A 69 -4.86 -10.79 -14.76
CA ASP A 69 -6.29 -10.89 -15.02
C ASP A 69 -7.12 -10.00 -14.09
N GLY A 70 -8.24 -9.51 -14.61
CA GLY A 70 -9.20 -8.71 -13.87
C GLY A 70 -10.62 -9.09 -14.26
N ASP A 71 -11.42 -9.47 -13.28
CA ASP A 71 -12.83 -9.84 -13.45
C ASP A 71 -13.78 -8.64 -13.48
N CYS A 72 -13.26 -7.43 -13.25
CA CYS A 72 -14.00 -6.16 -13.24
C CYS A 72 -15.13 -6.07 -12.20
N LYS A 73 -15.13 -6.94 -11.18
CA LYS A 73 -16.13 -6.96 -10.09
C LYS A 73 -15.68 -6.22 -8.83
N TYR A 74 -14.66 -5.37 -8.95
CA TYR A 74 -14.08 -4.58 -7.87
C TYR A 74 -14.50 -3.11 -7.95
N LYS A 75 -14.44 -2.44 -6.80
CA LYS A 75 -14.74 -1.01 -6.64
C LYS A 75 -13.77 -0.13 -7.41
N SER A 76 -12.48 -0.45 -7.39
CA SER A 76 -11.47 0.32 -8.13
C SER A 76 -10.26 -0.54 -8.50
N ARG A 77 -9.61 -0.20 -9.62
CA ARG A 77 -8.31 -0.77 -9.99
C ARG A 77 -7.47 0.24 -10.74
N HIS A 78 -6.18 0.26 -10.41
CA HIS A 78 -5.23 1.13 -11.08
C HIS A 78 -3.83 0.53 -11.09
N VAL A 79 -3.04 0.98 -12.06
CA VAL A 79 -1.66 0.53 -12.25
C VAL A 79 -0.74 1.68 -11.89
N VAL A 80 0.28 1.40 -11.09
CA VAL A 80 1.33 2.35 -10.75
C VAL A 80 2.64 1.81 -11.30
N VAL A 81 3.36 2.63 -12.02
CA VAL A 81 4.67 2.31 -12.60
C VAL A 81 5.67 3.26 -11.98
N ASP A 82 6.59 2.68 -11.23
CA ASP A 82 7.64 3.36 -10.48
C ASP A 82 8.98 3.14 -11.19
N THR A 83 9.61 4.24 -11.58
CA THR A 83 10.91 4.26 -12.23
C THR A 83 11.92 5.05 -11.41
N SER A 84 11.69 5.19 -10.10
CA SER A 84 12.60 5.89 -9.19
C SER A 84 13.91 5.14 -8.97
N LYS A 85 13.88 3.82 -9.21
CA LYS A 85 15.00 2.90 -9.06
C LYS A 85 15.41 2.33 -10.42
N PRO A 86 16.62 1.75 -10.55
CA PRO A 86 17.12 1.21 -11.82
C PRO A 86 16.19 0.16 -12.43
N GLN A 87 15.58 -0.67 -11.60
CA GLN A 87 14.55 -1.62 -12.00
C GLN A 87 13.16 -0.98 -11.87
N LYS A 88 12.39 -1.00 -12.96
CA LYS A 88 11.01 -0.51 -12.94
C LYS A 88 10.13 -1.47 -12.15
N ILE A 89 9.30 -0.92 -11.27
CA ILE A 89 8.28 -1.68 -10.54
C ILE A 89 6.92 -1.31 -11.06
N VAL A 90 6.13 -2.33 -11.41
CA VAL A 90 4.72 -2.18 -11.79
C VAL A 90 3.88 -2.74 -10.65
N ARG A 91 2.89 -1.98 -10.20
CA ARG A 91 1.98 -2.37 -9.14
C ARG A 91 0.56 -2.29 -9.65
N VAL A 92 -0.21 -3.35 -9.46
CA VAL A 92 -1.64 -3.38 -9.77
C VAL A 92 -2.39 -3.40 -8.45
N LEU A 93 -3.11 -2.31 -8.15
CA LEU A 93 -3.96 -2.21 -6.97
C LEU A 93 -5.39 -2.51 -7.35
N THR A 94 -6.04 -3.42 -6.63
CA THR A 94 -7.44 -3.78 -6.83
C THR A 94 -8.19 -3.69 -5.50
N GLU A 95 -9.25 -2.90 -5.45
CA GLU A 95 -10.06 -2.65 -4.25
C GLU A 95 -11.44 -3.30 -4.40
N TYR A 96 -11.78 -4.28 -3.56
CA TYR A 96 -13.05 -5.03 -3.61
C TYR A 96 -14.13 -4.50 -2.64
N GLY A 97 -13.89 -3.36 -1.99
CA GLY A 97 -14.80 -2.74 -1.03
C GLY A 97 -14.14 -2.62 0.34
N THR A 98 -14.04 -3.74 1.08
CA THR A 98 -13.36 -3.80 2.38
C THR A 98 -11.92 -4.31 2.30
N GLU A 99 -11.53 -4.85 1.14
CA GLU A 99 -10.22 -5.44 0.91
C GLU A 99 -9.50 -4.72 -0.24
N THR A 100 -8.17 -4.57 -0.10
CA THR A 100 -7.29 -4.12 -1.18
C THR A 100 -6.25 -5.20 -1.44
N LYS A 101 -6.22 -5.71 -2.68
CA LYS A 101 -5.16 -6.59 -3.18
C LYS A 101 -4.12 -5.76 -3.93
N VAL A 102 -2.85 -6.09 -3.72
CA VAL A 102 -1.74 -5.49 -4.45
C VAL A 102 -0.89 -6.60 -5.05
N SER A 103 -0.74 -6.56 -6.37
CA SER A 103 0.19 -7.41 -7.12
C SER A 103 1.37 -6.55 -7.57
N GLU A 104 2.60 -6.98 -7.30
CA GLU A 104 3.81 -6.26 -7.68
C GLU A 104 4.62 -7.05 -8.71
N TYR A 105 5.26 -6.35 -9.64
CA TYR A 105 6.12 -6.91 -10.67
C TYR A 105 7.37 -6.06 -10.82
N VAL A 106 8.50 -6.71 -11.06
CA VAL A 106 9.78 -6.02 -11.29
C VAL A 106 10.29 -6.32 -12.70
N GLU A 107 10.77 -5.27 -13.39
CA GLU A 107 11.40 -5.38 -14.70
C GLU A 107 12.81 -5.96 -14.53
N VAL A 108 13.03 -7.17 -15.06
CA VAL A 108 14.32 -7.87 -15.01
C VAL A 108 15.14 -7.66 -16.29
N SER A 109 14.47 -7.35 -17.40
CA SER A 109 15.05 -6.88 -18.65
C SER A 109 13.99 -6.09 -19.41
N PRO A 110 14.33 -5.32 -20.47
CA PRO A 110 13.36 -4.47 -21.15
C PRO A 110 12.08 -5.23 -21.53
N LYS A 111 10.94 -4.79 -20.98
CA LYS A 111 9.60 -5.40 -21.17
C LYS A 111 9.45 -6.85 -20.67
N THR A 112 10.41 -7.34 -19.89
CA THR A 112 10.34 -8.65 -19.24
C THR A 112 10.20 -8.44 -17.75
N TYR A 113 9.11 -8.92 -17.21
CA TYR A 113 8.73 -8.79 -15.82
C TYR A 113 8.59 -10.16 -15.18
N ARG A 114 8.80 -10.20 -13.87
CA ARG A 114 8.44 -11.31 -12.99
C ARG A 114 7.55 -10.78 -11.88
N VAL A 115 6.76 -11.68 -11.28
CA VAL A 115 6.07 -11.39 -10.01
C VAL A 115 7.12 -11.05 -8.96
N LEU A 116 6.88 -9.99 -8.20
CA LEU A 116 7.72 -9.59 -7.09
C LEU A 116 7.15 -10.16 -5.79
N GLU A 117 7.60 -11.37 -5.46
CA GLU A 117 7.38 -12.00 -4.16
C GLU A 117 8.55 -11.62 -3.24
N LYS A 118 8.24 -11.08 -2.06
CA LYS A 118 9.25 -10.59 -1.12
C LYS A 118 9.60 -11.65 -0.09
N THR A 119 10.85 -12.09 -0.10
CA THR A 119 11.44 -12.95 0.93
C THR A 119 11.59 -12.15 2.21
N SER A 120 11.00 -12.65 3.30
CA SER A 120 11.21 -12.06 4.61
C SER A 120 12.59 -12.43 5.17
N PHE A 121 13.20 -11.48 5.87
CA PHE A 121 14.32 -11.75 6.76
C PHE A 121 13.98 -11.26 8.17
N ASP A 122 14.51 -11.96 9.17
CA ASP A 122 14.28 -11.62 10.58
C ASP A 122 15.21 -10.47 10.99
N LEU A 123 14.67 -9.55 11.78
CA LEU A 123 15.39 -8.40 12.32
C LEU A 123 15.41 -8.49 13.84
N ASP A 124 16.57 -8.77 14.42
CA ASP A 124 16.77 -8.67 15.86
C ASP A 124 17.33 -7.28 16.20
N LEU A 125 16.60 -6.52 17.02
CA LEU A 125 17.05 -5.21 17.51
C LEU A 125 17.91 -5.31 18.78
N ASN A 126 18.12 -6.52 19.30
CA ASN A 126 19.02 -6.79 20.43
C ASN A 126 20.46 -7.07 20.00
N ASP A 127 20.67 -7.39 18.73
CA ASP A 127 21.97 -7.71 18.18
C ASP A 127 22.82 -6.45 17.98
N ASP A 128 24.14 -6.59 18.14
CA ASP A 128 25.11 -5.52 17.90
C ASP A 128 25.11 -5.04 16.43
N TYR A 129 24.69 -5.91 15.52
CA TYR A 129 24.66 -5.67 14.09
C TYR A 129 23.28 -5.95 13.50
N LEU A 130 22.79 -5.04 12.66
CA LEU A 130 21.58 -5.26 11.89
C LEU A 130 21.82 -6.32 10.81
N HIS A 131 20.77 -7.05 10.46
CA HIS A 131 20.76 -7.97 9.33
C HIS A 131 21.32 -7.30 8.06
N GLU A 132 22.09 -8.03 7.25
CA GLU A 132 22.81 -7.47 6.08
C GLU A 132 21.89 -6.81 5.03
N ASN A 133 20.64 -7.27 4.97
CA ASN A 133 19.59 -6.76 4.07
C ASN A 133 18.84 -5.54 4.62
N ALA A 134 19.10 -5.15 5.88
CA ALA A 134 18.57 -3.93 6.46
C ALA A 134 19.52 -2.75 6.22
N HIS A 135 18.94 -1.57 6.07
CA HIS A 135 19.65 -0.31 6.11
C HIS A 135 19.07 0.55 7.23
N SER A 136 19.94 1.26 7.93
CA SER A 136 19.56 2.23 8.94
C SER A 136 20.09 3.61 8.58
N TYR A 137 19.21 4.61 8.66
CA TYR A 137 19.54 6.01 8.45
C TYR A 137 18.80 6.88 9.44
N PHE A 138 19.29 8.11 9.61
CA PHE A 138 18.63 9.12 10.44
C PHE A 138 17.78 10.03 9.53
N ASP A 139 16.51 10.22 9.88
CA ASP A 139 15.62 11.18 9.23
C ASP A 139 15.59 12.48 10.06
N PRO A 140 16.31 13.53 9.61
CA PRO A 140 16.44 14.77 10.37
C PRO A 140 15.14 15.58 10.42
N ASN A 141 14.18 15.33 9.52
CA ASN A 141 12.92 16.08 9.52
C ASN A 141 12.00 15.65 10.67
N HIS A 142 12.15 14.41 11.13
CA HIS A 142 11.32 13.81 12.16
C HIS A 142 12.11 13.48 13.43
N ASP A 143 13.43 13.70 13.43
CA ASP A 143 14.34 13.36 14.52
C ASP A 143 14.25 11.88 14.94
N VAL A 144 14.20 11.00 13.93
CA VAL A 144 14.06 9.55 14.15
C VAL A 144 15.11 8.78 13.37
N ARG A 145 15.59 7.69 13.95
CA ARG A 145 16.33 6.66 13.24
C ARG A 145 15.33 5.70 12.57
N VAL A 146 15.52 5.46 11.28
CA VAL A 146 14.69 4.58 10.47
C VAL A 146 15.49 3.33 10.11
N ILE A 147 14.86 2.16 10.21
CA ILE A 147 15.39 0.89 9.71
C ILE A 147 14.37 0.29 8.73
N LYS A 148 14.82 -0.01 7.52
CA LYS A 148 14.02 -0.63 6.46
C LYS A 148 14.87 -1.61 5.66
N ALA A 149 14.22 -2.48 4.87
CA ALA A 149 14.94 -3.29 3.88
C ALA A 149 15.67 -2.36 2.88
N LYS A 150 16.86 -2.77 2.45
CA LYS A 150 17.65 -2.03 1.45
C LYS A 150 16.84 -1.82 0.18
N ASP A 151 16.88 -0.60 -0.33
CA ASP A 151 16.05 -0.19 -1.46
C ASP A 151 16.39 -0.94 -2.75
N GLU A 152 17.65 -1.37 -2.92
CA GLU A 152 18.11 -2.21 -4.03
C GLU A 152 17.64 -3.68 -3.95
N LEU A 153 17.26 -4.15 -2.76
CA LEU A 153 16.80 -5.53 -2.51
C LEU A 153 15.27 -5.59 -2.57
N HIS A 154 14.73 -5.32 -3.75
CA HIS A 154 13.28 -5.25 -4.00
C HIS A 154 12.50 -6.51 -3.63
N ASP A 155 13.17 -7.65 -3.65
CA ASP A 155 12.69 -8.98 -3.33
C ASP A 155 12.82 -9.33 -1.85
N HIS A 156 13.20 -8.37 -1.00
CA HIS A 156 13.31 -8.57 0.43
C HIS A 156 12.40 -7.62 1.22
N LYS A 157 11.96 -8.08 2.39
CA LYS A 157 11.26 -7.27 3.38
C LYS A 157 11.69 -7.66 4.79
N ILE A 158 11.50 -6.74 5.73
CA ILE A 158 11.62 -7.07 7.16
C ILE A 158 10.42 -7.94 7.53
N GLY A 159 10.69 -9.19 7.88
CA GLY A 159 9.74 -10.14 8.43
C GLY A 159 9.65 -9.98 9.94
N ARG A 160 9.87 -11.06 10.69
CA ARG A 160 9.78 -11.03 12.16
C ARG A 160 10.73 -9.99 12.75
N VAL A 161 10.26 -9.27 13.77
CA VAL A 161 11.10 -8.35 14.54
C VAL A 161 11.14 -8.78 15.99
N THR A 162 12.34 -8.86 16.55
CA THR A 162 12.58 -9.19 17.96
C THR A 162 13.12 -7.96 18.69
N ILE A 163 12.55 -7.65 19.85
CA ILE A 163 12.98 -6.56 20.73
C ILE A 163 12.89 -7.02 22.17
N ASN A 164 14.02 -7.30 22.80
CA ASN A 164 14.22 -7.67 24.18
C ASN A 164 13.09 -8.57 24.75
N GLY A 165 12.95 -9.76 24.17
CA GLY A 165 11.94 -10.75 24.53
C GLY A 165 10.53 -10.55 23.91
N HIS A 166 10.26 -9.40 23.30
CA HIS A 166 9.05 -9.21 22.47
C HIS A 166 9.30 -9.71 21.06
N VAL A 167 8.32 -10.45 20.52
CA VAL A 167 8.32 -10.92 19.14
C VAL A 167 7.13 -10.32 18.41
N ILE A 168 7.40 -9.76 17.23
CA ILE A 168 6.38 -9.30 16.29
C ILE A 168 6.47 -10.20 15.07
N ASP A 169 5.40 -10.93 14.81
CA ASP A 169 5.35 -11.92 13.74
C ASP A 169 5.48 -11.31 12.34
N ASP A 170 5.84 -12.18 11.38
CA ASP A 170 5.93 -11.84 9.97
C ASP A 170 4.57 -11.35 9.42
N ILE A 171 4.65 -10.62 8.31
CA ILE A 171 3.55 -10.02 7.59
C ILE A 171 3.34 -10.75 6.26
N PRO A 172 2.19 -10.58 5.58
CA PRO A 172 2.03 -11.01 4.20
C PRO A 172 3.12 -10.44 3.27
N GLU A 173 3.37 -11.13 2.15
CA GLU A 173 4.43 -10.78 1.19
C GLU A 173 4.25 -9.41 0.53
N SER A 174 3.00 -8.97 0.40
CA SER A 174 2.63 -7.67 -0.19
C SER A 174 2.85 -6.49 0.74
N LEU A 175 3.17 -6.73 2.02
CA LEU A 175 3.35 -5.69 3.03
C LEU A 175 4.82 -5.39 3.27
N GLU A 176 5.08 -4.15 3.65
CA GLU A 176 6.40 -3.68 4.07
C GLU A 176 6.39 -3.36 5.56
N ARG A 177 7.57 -3.42 6.17
CA ARG A 177 7.75 -3.09 7.58
C ARG A 177 8.89 -2.10 7.73
N ILE A 178 8.65 -1.08 8.54
CA ILE A 178 9.61 -0.03 8.85
C ILE A 178 9.68 0.10 10.37
N VAL A 179 10.91 0.12 10.89
CA VAL A 179 11.17 0.38 12.31
C VAL A 179 11.62 1.83 12.46
N TYR A 180 11.02 2.52 13.41
CA TYR A 180 11.39 3.86 13.83
C TYR A 180 11.88 3.81 15.27
N ILE A 181 12.97 4.49 15.55
CA ILE A 181 13.58 4.59 16.87
C ILE A 181 13.86 6.06 17.14
N TRP A 182 13.46 6.56 18.30
CA TRP A 182 13.79 7.90 18.76
C TRP A 182 13.95 7.89 20.27
N ASP A 183 14.72 8.85 20.78
CA ASP A 183 14.93 9.02 22.21
C ASP A 183 14.20 10.30 22.65
N SER A 184 13.54 10.28 23.80
CA SER A 184 12.90 11.47 24.38
C SER A 184 13.93 12.42 24.99
N GLU A 185 13.52 13.61 25.42
CA GLU A 185 14.42 14.59 26.05
C GLU A 185 15.08 14.04 27.32
N GLU A 186 14.36 13.22 28.10
CA GLU A 186 14.87 12.54 29.28
C GLU A 186 15.72 11.28 28.97
N GLY A 187 15.88 10.93 27.69
CA GLY A 187 16.69 9.81 27.23
C GLY A 187 15.98 8.46 27.20
N THR A 188 14.66 8.42 27.36
CA THR A 188 13.87 7.19 27.22
C THR A 188 13.79 6.80 25.75
N ARG A 189 14.17 5.57 25.41
CA ARG A 189 14.06 5.09 24.04
C ARG A 189 12.63 4.67 23.69
N HIS A 190 12.16 5.12 22.53
CA HIS A 190 10.91 4.70 21.94
C HIS A 190 11.14 3.96 20.63
N LEU A 191 10.34 2.91 20.40
CA LEU A 191 10.33 2.19 19.12
C LEU A 191 8.92 2.08 18.58
N LYS A 192 8.82 2.17 17.26
CA LYS A 192 7.58 1.96 16.53
C LYS A 192 7.86 1.10 15.31
N ILE A 193 7.13 0.00 15.19
CA ILE A 193 7.22 -0.94 14.08
C ILE A 193 5.91 -0.84 13.31
N ASP A 194 5.98 -0.16 12.17
CA ASP A 194 4.82 0.05 11.31
C ASP A 194 4.83 -0.99 10.19
N THR A 195 3.65 -1.57 9.95
CA THR A 195 3.36 -2.40 8.79
C THR A 195 2.57 -1.57 7.79
N HIS A 196 3.09 -1.51 6.58
CA HIS A 196 2.63 -0.66 5.50
C HIS A 196 2.12 -1.49 4.34
N LEU A 197 1.02 -1.04 3.74
CA LEU A 197 0.70 -1.32 2.35
C LEU A 197 0.85 -0.01 1.58
N LYS A 198 2.03 0.20 0.96
CA LYS A 198 2.43 1.47 0.34
C LYS A 198 2.57 2.59 1.37
N ASP A 199 1.99 3.77 1.10
CA ASP A 199 1.96 4.92 2.01
C ASP A 199 0.93 4.75 3.15
N ASN A 200 0.07 3.73 3.06
CA ASN A 200 -0.94 3.47 4.08
C ASN A 200 -0.37 2.57 5.17
N ARG A 201 -0.24 3.13 6.38
CA ARG A 201 0.03 2.38 7.59
C ARG A 201 -1.20 1.55 7.96
N ILE A 202 -1.04 0.23 8.08
CA ILE A 202 -2.11 -0.72 8.43
C ILE A 202 -2.06 -1.06 9.92
N VAL A 203 -0.88 -1.42 10.42
CA VAL A 203 -0.69 -1.83 11.82
C VAL A 203 0.53 -1.12 12.36
N SER A 204 0.45 -0.66 13.61
CA SER A 204 1.59 -0.10 14.33
C SER A 204 1.81 -0.90 15.60
N SER A 205 3.06 -1.25 15.90
CA SER A 205 3.47 -1.80 17.19
C SER A 205 4.42 -0.83 17.90
N LYS A 206 4.03 -0.30 19.06
CA LYS A 206 4.81 0.68 19.81
C LYS A 206 5.40 0.09 21.07
N PHE A 207 6.63 0.48 21.38
CA PHE A 207 7.39 0.08 22.54
C PHE A 207 8.07 1.31 23.14
N GLU A 208 8.25 1.28 24.44
CA GLU A 208 8.95 2.32 25.18
C GLU A 208 9.83 1.64 26.22
N GLU A 209 11.02 2.16 26.39
CA GLU A 209 11.93 1.73 27.42
C GLU A 209 11.33 2.01 28.81
N ASP A 210 11.44 1.08 29.75
CA ASP A 210 10.86 1.25 31.09
C ASP A 210 11.51 2.37 31.90
N SER A 211 12.77 2.70 31.57
CA SER A 211 13.59 3.75 32.14
C SER A 211 14.79 4.04 31.22
N PRO A 212 15.29 5.29 31.16
CA PRO A 212 16.38 5.65 30.25
C PRO A 212 17.60 4.73 30.35
N GLY A 213 17.92 4.07 29.22
CA GLY A 213 19.10 3.22 29.06
C GLY A 213 19.00 1.83 29.71
N SER A 214 17.83 1.39 30.16
CA SER A 214 17.65 0.06 30.74
C SER A 214 17.71 -1.07 29.72
N GLY A 215 17.46 -0.78 28.44
CA GLY A 215 17.26 -1.74 27.37
C GLY A 215 15.95 -2.54 27.46
N ASN A 216 15.16 -2.37 28.52
CA ASN A 216 13.92 -3.11 28.77
C ASN A 216 12.72 -2.40 28.18
N PHE A 217 12.01 -3.07 27.28
CA PHE A 217 10.89 -2.47 26.56
C PHE A 217 9.54 -2.95 27.07
N ILE A 218 8.61 -2.01 27.21
CA ILE A 218 7.20 -2.26 27.50
C ILE A 218 6.41 -1.99 26.23
N LYS A 219 5.66 -3.01 25.76
CA LYS A 219 4.74 -2.87 24.64
C LYS A 219 3.60 -1.92 25.02
N LYS A 220 3.48 -0.80 24.32
CA LYS A 220 2.36 0.13 24.49
C LYS A 220 1.16 -0.38 23.71
N LYS A 221 -0.05 -0.05 24.19
CA LYS A 221 -1.29 -0.48 23.55
C LYS A 221 -1.30 -0.03 22.10
N THR A 222 -1.57 -0.98 21.21
CA THR A 222 -1.47 -0.80 19.77
C THR A 222 -2.85 -0.97 19.16
N CYS A 223 -3.24 0.00 18.34
CA CYS A 223 -4.55 0.02 17.72
C CYS A 223 -4.56 -1.03 16.59
N GLY A 224 -5.21 -2.17 16.86
CA GLY A 224 -5.42 -3.22 15.88
C GLY A 224 -6.75 -3.02 15.16
N SER A 225 -6.72 -2.67 13.87
CA SER A 225 -7.82 -3.00 12.97
C SER A 225 -7.32 -3.10 11.54
N ILE A 226 -7.38 -4.33 11.01
CA ILE A 226 -7.21 -4.64 9.59
C ILE A 226 -8.30 -3.93 8.74
N LEU A 227 -9.38 -3.43 9.36
CA LEU A 227 -10.60 -2.92 8.72
C LEU A 227 -10.86 -1.42 8.94
N ASN A 228 -9.90 -0.61 9.39
CA ASN A 228 -10.11 0.84 9.52
C ASN A 228 -9.46 1.61 8.34
N PRO A 229 -10.22 2.03 7.31
CA PRO A 229 -9.69 2.73 6.13
C PRO A 229 -9.15 4.12 6.43
N TYR A 230 -9.31 4.63 7.65
CA TYR A 230 -8.80 5.95 8.07
C TYR A 230 -7.42 5.91 8.72
N GLY A 231 -6.84 4.73 8.91
CA GLY A 231 -5.61 4.56 9.68
C GLY A 231 -5.80 4.95 11.14
N CYS A 232 -5.01 4.37 12.03
CA CYS A 232 -4.92 4.90 13.39
C CYS A 232 -4.09 6.18 13.30
N TRP A 233 -4.73 7.34 13.38
CA TRP A 233 -4.07 8.58 13.75
C TRP A 233 -3.78 8.51 15.24
N ASP A 234 -2.85 7.66 15.63
CA ASP A 234 -2.16 7.91 16.89
C ASP A 234 -1.26 9.12 16.62
N GLU A 235 -1.67 10.26 17.18
CA GLU A 235 -0.92 11.48 17.42
C GLU A 235 0.60 11.26 17.31
N PHE A 236 1.19 11.74 16.22
CA PHE A 236 2.52 12.35 16.22
C PHE A 236 2.73 13.11 14.91
N LEU A 237 2.09 14.28 14.81
CA LEU A 237 2.59 15.50 14.15
C LEU A 237 1.95 16.78 14.77
N ASP A 238 1.29 16.71 15.93
CA ASP A 238 0.84 17.91 16.64
C ASP A 238 1.93 18.42 17.59
N TRP A 239 2.98 19.01 17.01
CA TRP A 239 3.72 20.10 17.64
C TRP A 239 4.23 21.07 16.60
N LYS A 240 3.30 21.85 16.03
CA LYS A 240 3.49 23.27 15.67
C LYS A 240 2.15 23.84 15.25
N ASN A 241 1.34 24.18 16.26
CA ASN A 241 0.57 25.43 16.30
C ASN A 241 -0.05 25.55 17.69
N GLY A 242 0.78 25.94 18.66
CA GLY A 242 0.33 26.91 19.63
C GLY A 242 -0.02 28.19 18.87
N ALA A 243 -1.25 28.27 18.40
CA ALA A 243 -1.90 29.51 18.03
C ALA A 243 -3.22 29.52 18.79
N SER A 244 -3.23 30.38 19.80
CA SER A 244 -4.38 30.84 20.58
C SER A 244 -5.65 31.00 19.75
N LEU A 245 -6.77 30.53 20.31
CA LEU A 245 -7.94 31.40 20.48
C LEU A 245 -8.08 31.70 21.97
#